data_AF-A0A7X0V4S8-F1
#
_entry.id   AF-A0A7X0V4S8-F1
#
_cell.length_a   1.000
_cell.length_b   1.000
_cell.length_c   1.000
_cell.angle_alpha   90.00
_cell.angle_beta   90.00
_cell.angle_gamma   90.00
#
_symmetry.space_group_name_H-M   'P 1'
#
loop_
_entity.id
_entity.type
_entity.pdbx_description
1 polymer ?
#
loop_
_entity_poly.entity_id
_entity_poly.type
_entity_poly.pdbx_seq_one_letter_code
_entity_poly.pdbx_strand_id
1 'polypeptide(L)'
;MKGLQGIVDRTLLAVGVLLLLVFLWTLPVMPDERDVRYASYVPSGGEYAGSSSWSYLRPSKGLSPQNVVQIQLKALQQNDGSDSGIITVFNFSSPVSKISMGSIDHFRLMVRDPVYKPMLNFKSYKKGNMVISGTSAYQLVVLTTPDNEQATYLFMLARQTRGYYKDCWMTVGVVRLGDDRPVYGV
;
A
#
# COMPACT_ATOMS: atom_id res chain seq x y z
N MET A 1 -5.79 25.02 53.97
CA MET A 1 -6.22 25.19 52.57
C MET A 1 -6.09 23.87 51.79
N LYS A 2 -6.90 22.85 52.09
CA LYS A 2 -6.83 21.50 51.45
C LYS A 2 -8.06 21.15 50.58
N GLY A 3 -9.08 22.01 50.52
CA GLY A 3 -10.35 21.71 49.85
C GLY A 3 -10.35 21.93 48.32
N LEU A 4 -9.49 22.81 47.80
CA LEU A 4 -9.52 23.16 46.37
C LEU A 4 -8.81 22.15 45.48
N GLN A 5 -7.71 21.53 45.94
CA GLN A 5 -6.94 20.57 45.15
C GLN A 5 -7.70 19.25 44.90
N GLY A 6 -8.46 18.75 45.88
CA GLY A 6 -9.24 17.51 45.71
C GLY A 6 -10.45 17.66 44.78
N ILE A 7 -10.97 18.88 44.61
CA ILE A 7 -12.05 19.17 43.66
C ILE A 7 -11.48 19.22 42.24
N VAL A 8 -10.33 19.88 42.06
CA VAL A 8 -9.65 19.97 40.74
C VAL A 8 -9.27 18.59 40.23
N ASP A 9 -8.74 17.70 41.08
CA ASP A 9 -8.32 16.35 40.68
C ASP A 9 -9.51 15.46 40.24
N ARG A 10 -10.63 15.56 40.96
CA ARG A 10 -11.89 14.88 40.58
C ARG A 10 -12.47 15.42 39.28
N THR A 11 -12.40 16.74 39.05
CA THR A 11 -12.84 17.34 37.80
C THR A 11 -11.94 16.96 36.63
N LEU A 12 -10.62 16.89 36.83
CA LEU A 12 -9.67 16.48 35.80
C LEU A 12 -9.88 15.01 35.41
N LEU A 13 -10.10 14.13 36.40
CA LEU A 13 -10.39 12.72 36.18
C LEU A 13 -11.72 12.52 35.46
N ALA A 14 -12.77 13.27 35.84
CA ALA A 14 -14.07 13.20 35.18
C ALA A 14 -14.01 13.69 33.73
N VAL A 15 -13.28 14.77 33.46
CA VAL A 15 -13.04 15.28 32.10
C VAL A 15 -12.21 14.27 31.29
N GLY A 16 -11.19 13.66 31.88
CA GLY A 16 -10.38 12.63 31.23
C GLY A 16 -11.20 11.39 30.85
N VAL A 17 -12.07 10.92 31.74
CA VAL A 17 -12.98 9.79 31.46
C VAL A 17 -14.02 10.17 30.40
N LEU A 18 -14.58 11.38 30.45
CA LEU A 18 -15.51 11.86 29.44
C LEU A 18 -14.85 11.95 28.06
N LEU A 19 -13.62 12.48 28.00
CA LEU A 19 -12.83 12.54 26.77
C LEU A 19 -12.44 11.15 26.27
N LEU A 20 -12.14 10.19 27.15
CA LEU A 20 -11.87 8.80 26.78
C LEU A 20 -13.12 8.12 26.22
N LEU A 21 -14.29 8.37 26.82
CA LEU A 21 -15.57 7.83 26.34
C LEU A 21 -15.98 8.45 25.01
N VAL A 22 -15.79 9.75 24.82
CA VAL A 22 -15.98 10.43 23.52
C VAL A 22 -14.99 9.89 22.50
N PHE A 23 -13.72 9.70 22.87
CA PHE A 23 -12.69 9.12 21.99
C PHE A 23 -13.05 7.68 21.57
N LEU A 24 -13.53 6.86 22.50
CA LEU A 24 -14.04 5.52 22.23
C LEU A 24 -15.31 5.55 21.35
N TRP A 25 -16.13 6.60 21.44
CA TRP A 25 -17.29 6.82 20.57
C TRP A 25 -16.88 7.30 19.16
N THR A 26 -15.71 7.96 19.03
CA THR A 26 -15.18 8.43 17.74
C THR A 26 -14.31 7.41 16.99
N LEU A 27 -13.96 6.28 17.61
CA LEU A 27 -13.30 5.19 16.89
C LEU A 27 -14.31 4.49 15.98
N PRO A 28 -14.07 4.38 14.66
CA PRO A 28 -14.89 3.54 13.80
C PRO A 28 -14.57 2.07 14.14
N VAL A 29 -15.30 1.50 15.10
CA VAL A 29 -15.15 0.08 15.52
C VAL A 29 -15.74 -0.88 14.49
N MET A 30 -16.40 -0.36 13.45
CA MET A 30 -16.88 -1.15 12.33
C MET A 30 -16.17 -0.65 11.06
N PRO A 31 -15.52 -1.53 10.29
CA PRO A 31 -15.25 -1.22 8.90
C PRO A 31 -16.57 -0.84 8.24
N ASP A 32 -16.59 0.24 7.47
CA ASP A 32 -17.76 0.65 6.69
C ASP A 32 -18.17 -0.54 5.79
N GLU A 33 -19.44 -0.79 5.53
CA GLU A 33 -19.87 -1.83 4.57
C GLU A 33 -19.22 -1.63 3.20
N ARG A 34 -18.80 -0.41 2.87
CA ARG A 34 -17.98 -0.10 1.70
C ARG A 34 -16.61 -0.80 1.73
N ASP A 35 -15.98 -0.98 2.89
CA ASP A 35 -14.70 -1.69 3.08
C ASP A 35 -14.79 -3.18 2.75
N VAL A 36 -15.94 -3.80 3.02
CA VAL A 36 -16.19 -5.20 2.66
C VAL A 36 -16.26 -5.38 1.13
N ARG A 37 -16.79 -4.38 0.41
CA ARG A 37 -16.83 -4.40 -1.07
C ARG A 37 -15.45 -4.24 -1.71
N TYR A 38 -14.53 -3.50 -1.09
CA TYR A 38 -13.14 -3.42 -1.57
C TYR A 38 -12.36 -4.74 -1.37
N ALA A 39 -12.69 -5.53 -0.35
CA ALA A 39 -12.10 -6.86 -0.13
C ALA A 39 -12.68 -7.93 -1.09
N SER A 40 -13.85 -7.68 -1.68
CA SER A 40 -14.63 -8.65 -2.45
C SER A 40 -14.90 -8.23 -3.89
N TYR A 41 -14.09 -7.33 -4.48
CA TYR A 41 -14.24 -7.01 -5.90
C TYR A 41 -14.01 -8.26 -6.77
N VAL A 42 -15.14 -8.89 -7.10
CA VAL A 42 -15.37 -9.76 -8.24
C VAL A 42 -16.23 -8.89 -9.16
N PRO A 43 -15.78 -8.58 -10.38
CA PRO A 43 -16.58 -7.77 -11.29
C PRO A 43 -17.91 -8.48 -11.53
N SER A 44 -19.01 -7.84 -11.15
CA SER A 44 -20.34 -8.28 -11.55
C SER A 44 -20.52 -8.01 -13.04
N GLY A 45 -20.50 -9.09 -13.83
CA GLY A 45 -21.15 -9.21 -15.13
C GLY A 45 -20.90 -8.10 -16.14
N GLY A 46 -19.83 -8.24 -16.92
CA GLY A 46 -19.62 -7.53 -18.17
C GLY A 46 -18.60 -8.31 -18.99
N GLU A 47 -19.03 -8.80 -20.15
CA GLU A 47 -18.21 -9.56 -21.09
C GLU A 47 -16.89 -8.84 -21.41
N TYR A 48 -15.79 -9.40 -20.95
CA TYR A 48 -14.47 -9.12 -21.51
C TYR A 48 -13.98 -10.42 -22.17
N ALA A 49 -14.39 -10.59 -23.42
CA ALA A 49 -13.81 -11.56 -24.34
C ALA A 49 -12.34 -11.15 -24.58
N GLY A 50 -11.46 -11.76 -23.80
CA GLY A 50 -10.03 -11.50 -23.81
C GLY A 50 -9.45 -12.05 -22.51
N SER A 51 -9.39 -13.38 -22.40
CA SER A 51 -8.80 -14.07 -21.26
C SER A 51 -7.31 -13.76 -21.19
N SER A 52 -6.93 -12.66 -20.52
CA SER A 52 -5.59 -12.57 -19.96
C SER A 52 -5.53 -13.64 -18.87
N SER A 53 -4.62 -14.60 -19.01
CA SER A 53 -4.47 -15.73 -18.09
C SER A 53 -3.99 -15.34 -16.68
N TRP A 54 -3.89 -14.05 -16.41
CA TRP A 54 -3.62 -13.51 -15.09
C TRP A 54 -4.93 -13.38 -14.33
N SER A 55 -5.36 -14.48 -13.70
CA SER A 55 -6.19 -14.39 -12.50
C SER A 55 -5.53 -13.37 -11.57
N TYR A 56 -6.15 -12.20 -11.39
CA TYR A 56 -5.57 -11.07 -10.66
C TYR A 56 -4.97 -11.55 -9.34
N LEU A 57 -3.64 -11.56 -9.24
CA LEU A 57 -2.96 -12.13 -8.09
C LEU A 57 -3.36 -11.33 -6.85
N ARG A 58 -3.58 -12.06 -5.75
CA ARG A 58 -4.00 -11.53 -4.46
C ARG A 58 -2.95 -11.83 -3.39
N PRO A 59 -2.85 -10.99 -2.35
CA PRO A 59 -1.98 -11.26 -1.22
C PRO A 59 -2.37 -12.57 -0.53
N SER A 60 -1.39 -13.31 -0.05
CA SER A 60 -1.59 -14.53 0.73
C SER A 60 -0.51 -14.67 1.80
N LYS A 61 -0.83 -15.42 2.86
CA LYS A 61 0.06 -15.61 4.03
C LYS A 61 1.36 -16.35 3.69
N GLY A 62 1.37 -17.12 2.59
CA GLY A 62 2.55 -17.84 2.11
C GLY A 62 3.53 -16.99 1.32
N LEU A 63 3.17 -15.74 0.98
CA LEU A 63 4.07 -14.85 0.24
C LEU A 63 5.02 -14.12 1.19
N SER A 64 6.32 -14.26 0.92
CA SER A 64 7.35 -13.41 1.51
C SER A 64 7.25 -11.98 0.98
N PRO A 65 7.82 -10.96 1.66
CA PRO A 65 7.84 -9.61 1.12
C PRO A 65 8.59 -9.53 -0.22
N GLN A 66 9.59 -10.38 -0.44
CA GLN A 66 10.31 -10.48 -1.72
C GLN A 66 9.38 -10.98 -2.83
N ASN A 67 8.53 -11.97 -2.54
CA ASN A 67 7.56 -12.47 -3.50
C ASN A 67 6.55 -11.37 -3.86
N VAL A 68 6.09 -10.60 -2.87
CA VAL A 68 5.13 -9.50 -3.09
C VAL A 68 5.72 -8.41 -4.01
N VAL A 69 6.95 -7.96 -3.78
CA VAL A 69 7.61 -6.99 -4.68
C VAL A 69 7.82 -7.60 -6.07
N GLN A 70 8.28 -8.86 -6.13
CA GLN A 70 8.55 -9.55 -7.38
C GLN A 70 7.30 -9.72 -8.26
N ILE A 71 6.15 -10.03 -7.65
CA ILE A 71 4.86 -10.17 -8.33
C ILE A 71 4.45 -8.82 -8.93
N GLN A 72 4.49 -7.76 -8.13
CA GLN A 72 4.11 -6.42 -8.57
C GLN A 72 5.00 -5.92 -9.71
N LEU A 73 6.32 -6.12 -9.63
CA LEU A 73 7.24 -5.73 -10.70
C LEU A 73 6.96 -6.48 -12.00
N LYS A 74 6.74 -7.80 -11.96
CA LYS A 74 6.38 -8.58 -13.16
C LYS A 74 5.07 -8.09 -13.78
N ALA A 75 4.07 -7.86 -12.94
CA ALA A 75 2.76 -7.43 -13.37
C ALA A 75 2.82 -6.05 -14.05
N LEU A 76 3.55 -5.09 -13.48
CA LEU A 76 3.74 -3.76 -14.06
C LEU A 76 4.61 -3.78 -15.32
N GLN A 77 5.64 -4.64 -15.37
CA GLN A 77 6.49 -4.81 -16.55
C GLN A 77 5.68 -5.27 -17.77
N GLN A 78 4.64 -6.06 -17.54
CA GLN A 78 3.81 -6.67 -18.57
C GLN A 78 2.38 -6.10 -18.55
N ASN A 79 2.20 -4.86 -18.09
CA ASN A 79 0.87 -4.25 -18.04
C ASN A 79 0.26 -4.21 -19.44
N ASP A 80 -0.95 -4.77 -19.58
CA ASP A 80 -1.68 -4.83 -20.84
C ASP A 80 -2.69 -3.66 -20.96
N GLY A 81 -3.40 -3.59 -22.09
CA GLY A 81 -4.42 -2.56 -22.32
C GLY A 81 -5.62 -2.64 -21.37
N SER A 82 -5.76 -3.72 -20.60
CA SER A 82 -6.82 -3.88 -19.59
C SER A 82 -6.37 -3.48 -18.17
N ASP A 83 -5.14 -2.99 -18.03
CA ASP A 83 -4.53 -2.61 -16.75
C ASP A 83 -4.37 -3.76 -15.76
N SER A 84 -4.16 -4.99 -16.26
CA SER A 84 -4.00 -6.17 -15.40
C SER A 84 -2.83 -6.03 -14.39
N GLY A 85 -1.75 -5.35 -14.79
CA GLY A 85 -0.62 -5.03 -13.94
C GLY A 85 -0.97 -4.07 -12.81
N ILE A 86 -1.65 -2.97 -13.17
CA ILE A 86 -2.11 -1.95 -12.22
C ILE A 86 -3.11 -2.56 -11.22
N ILE A 87 -4.07 -3.36 -11.69
CA ILE A 87 -5.05 -4.03 -10.81
C ILE A 87 -4.34 -4.98 -9.84
N THR A 88 -3.30 -5.69 -10.29
CA THR A 88 -2.50 -6.55 -9.42
C THR A 88 -1.83 -5.74 -8.31
N VAL A 89 -1.18 -4.61 -8.63
CA VAL A 89 -0.58 -3.75 -7.60
C VAL A 89 -1.63 -3.21 -6.63
N PHE A 90 -2.80 -2.82 -7.13
CA PHE A 90 -3.90 -2.40 -6.28
C PHE A 90 -4.34 -3.52 -5.34
N ASN A 91 -4.40 -4.78 -5.78
CA ASN A 91 -4.74 -5.91 -4.92
C ASN A 91 -3.71 -6.15 -3.80
N PHE A 92 -2.43 -5.92 -4.06
CA PHE A 92 -1.34 -6.05 -3.08
C PHE A 92 -1.18 -4.83 -2.17
N SER A 93 -1.89 -3.74 -2.44
CA SER A 93 -1.87 -2.53 -1.61
C SER A 93 -2.62 -2.73 -0.30
N SER A 94 -2.01 -2.32 0.81
CA SER A 94 -2.60 -2.49 2.15
C SER A 94 -3.95 -1.77 2.26
N PRO A 95 -4.88 -2.23 3.13
CA PRO A 95 -6.15 -1.54 3.33
C PRO A 95 -5.98 -0.05 3.69
N VAL A 96 -5.02 0.26 4.55
CA VAL A 96 -4.72 1.65 4.95
C VAL A 96 -4.23 2.47 3.75
N SER A 97 -3.37 1.90 2.91
CA SER A 97 -2.86 2.60 1.73
C SER A 97 -3.96 2.84 0.69
N LYS A 98 -4.89 1.89 0.52
CA LYS A 98 -6.04 2.05 -0.39
C LYS A 98 -6.92 3.24 -0.03
N ILE A 99 -7.07 3.56 1.25
CA ILE A 99 -7.81 4.76 1.70
C ILE A 99 -7.18 6.02 1.10
N SER A 100 -5.85 6.11 1.07
CA SER A 100 -5.15 7.26 0.49
C SER A 100 -5.14 7.25 -1.04
N MET A 101 -5.09 6.07 -1.68
CA MET A 101 -5.01 5.95 -3.14
C MET A 101 -6.37 6.10 -3.83
N GLY A 102 -7.47 5.92 -3.08
CA GLY A 102 -8.82 6.03 -3.61
C GLY A 102 -9.27 4.79 -4.39
N SER A 103 -10.28 4.98 -5.26
CA SER A 103 -10.81 3.91 -6.10
C SER A 103 -9.75 3.38 -7.09
N ILE A 104 -10.00 2.21 -7.66
CA ILE A 104 -9.15 1.65 -8.73
C ILE A 104 -9.00 2.65 -9.90
N ASP A 105 -10.04 3.42 -10.23
CA ASP A 105 -9.97 4.41 -11.31
C ASP A 105 -9.07 5.59 -10.96
N HIS A 106 -9.10 6.05 -9.71
CA HIS A 106 -8.13 7.04 -9.22
C HIS A 106 -6.72 6.46 -9.30
N PHE A 107 -6.54 5.22 -8.84
CA PHE A 107 -5.23 4.56 -8.86
C PHE A 107 -4.67 4.41 -10.28
N ARG A 108 -5.52 4.10 -11.27
CA ARG A 108 -5.15 4.06 -12.69
C ARG A 108 -4.61 5.38 -13.21
N LEU A 109 -5.16 6.50 -12.76
CA LEU A 109 -4.67 7.84 -13.11
C LEU A 109 -3.33 8.10 -12.43
N MET A 110 -3.24 7.86 -11.12
CA MET A 110 -2.02 8.09 -10.33
C MET A 110 -0.80 7.33 -10.87
N VAL A 111 -0.94 6.05 -11.25
CA VAL A 111 0.18 5.26 -11.78
C VAL A 111 0.67 5.80 -13.14
N ARG A 112 -0.16 6.56 -13.85
CA ARG A 112 0.19 7.20 -15.14
C ARG A 112 0.76 8.60 -14.98
N ASP A 113 0.77 9.17 -13.76
CA ASP A 113 1.42 10.44 -13.50
C ASP A 113 2.93 10.35 -13.79
N PRO A 114 3.60 11.44 -14.19
CA PRO A 114 5.02 11.43 -14.56
C PRO A 114 5.95 10.81 -13.53
N VAL A 115 5.60 10.91 -12.24
CA VAL A 115 6.37 10.33 -11.14
C VAL A 115 6.36 8.81 -11.16
N TYR A 116 5.26 8.17 -11.55
CA TYR A 116 5.09 6.70 -11.51
C TYR A 116 5.03 6.05 -12.89
N LYS A 117 4.82 6.83 -13.95
CA LYS A 117 4.78 6.35 -15.34
C LYS A 117 5.95 5.43 -15.71
N PRO A 118 7.21 5.66 -15.28
CA PRO A 118 8.32 4.72 -15.54
C PRO A 118 8.14 3.32 -14.96
N MET A 119 7.20 3.13 -14.03
CA MET A 119 6.86 1.82 -13.48
C MET A 119 6.07 0.94 -14.45
N LEU A 120 5.48 1.50 -15.51
CA LEU A 120 4.74 0.75 -16.51
C LEU A 120 5.64 0.32 -17.66
N ASN A 121 5.53 -0.95 -18.05
CA ASN A 121 6.16 -1.50 -19.25
C ASN A 121 7.67 -1.20 -19.39
N PHE A 122 8.39 -1.16 -18.26
CA PHE A 122 9.83 -0.93 -18.26
C PHE A 122 10.60 -2.08 -18.93
N LYS A 123 11.77 -1.78 -19.48
CA LYS A 123 12.62 -2.73 -20.21
C LYS A 123 13.25 -3.76 -19.27
N SER A 124 13.81 -3.32 -18.14
CA SER A 124 14.43 -4.21 -17.15
C SER A 124 14.47 -3.57 -15.77
N TYR A 125 14.86 -4.33 -14.75
CA TYR A 125 14.97 -3.84 -13.38
C TYR A 125 16.07 -4.55 -12.61
N LYS A 126 16.61 -3.86 -11.61
CA LYS A 126 17.50 -4.40 -10.57
C LYS A 126 16.86 -4.19 -9.21
N LYS A 127 17.05 -5.14 -8.30
CA LYS A 127 16.54 -5.06 -6.92
C LYS A 127 17.73 -4.98 -5.96
N GLY A 128 17.65 -4.08 -5.00
CA GLY A 128 18.51 -4.10 -3.82
C GLY A 128 18.13 -5.24 -2.88
N ASN A 129 18.93 -5.40 -1.82
CA ASN A 129 18.63 -6.35 -0.75
C ASN A 129 17.29 -6.00 -0.08
N MET A 130 16.53 -7.03 0.28
CA MET A 130 15.34 -6.86 1.12
C MET A 130 15.78 -6.68 2.57
N VAL A 131 15.42 -5.55 3.16
CA VAL A 131 15.62 -5.28 4.59
C VAL A 131 14.30 -5.57 5.31
N ILE A 132 14.31 -6.52 6.25
CA ILE A 132 13.14 -6.86 7.06
C ILE A 132 13.42 -6.45 8.50
N SER A 133 12.52 -5.66 9.10
CA SER A 133 12.58 -5.23 10.49
C SER A 133 11.22 -5.42 11.15
N GLY A 134 11.12 -6.47 11.98
CA GLY A 134 9.86 -6.87 12.61
C GLY A 134 8.78 -7.19 11.58
N THR A 135 7.70 -6.40 11.58
CA THR A 135 6.58 -6.50 10.64
C THR A 135 6.71 -5.57 9.43
N SER A 136 7.84 -4.89 9.26
CA SER A 136 8.09 -3.99 8.12
C SER A 136 9.18 -4.56 7.20
N ALA A 137 9.07 -4.28 5.91
CA ALA A 137 10.07 -4.66 4.92
C ALA A 137 10.27 -3.58 3.86
N TYR A 138 11.50 -3.45 3.38
CA TYR A 138 11.93 -2.39 2.47
C TYR A 138 12.80 -2.96 1.35
N GLN A 139 12.57 -2.52 0.12
CA GLN A 139 13.40 -2.91 -1.02
C GLN A 139 13.54 -1.77 -2.02
N LEU A 140 14.78 -1.42 -2.35
CA LEU A 140 15.09 -0.54 -3.47
C LEU A 140 14.94 -1.29 -4.78
N VAL A 141 14.38 -0.62 -5.78
CA VAL A 141 14.23 -1.11 -7.14
C VAL A 141 14.67 -0.02 -8.11
N VAL A 142 15.58 -0.36 -9.01
CA VAL A 142 16.00 0.51 -10.12
C VAL A 142 15.38 -0.04 -11.39
N LEU A 143 14.51 0.73 -12.02
CA LEU A 143 13.90 0.42 -13.30
C LEU A 143 14.72 1.04 -14.44
N THR A 144 14.77 0.36 -15.57
CA THR A 144 15.29 0.90 -16.84
C THR A 144 14.13 0.99 -17.82
N THR A 145 13.81 2.18 -18.31
CA THR A 145 12.71 2.42 -19.27
C THR A 145 13.08 1.92 -20.67
N PRO A 146 12.12 1.85 -21.61
CA PRO A 146 12.41 1.56 -23.02
C PRO A 146 13.45 2.50 -23.64
N ASP A 147 13.42 3.77 -23.23
CA ASP A 147 14.35 4.82 -23.67
C ASP A 147 15.73 4.76 -22.98
N ASN A 148 15.95 3.74 -22.14
CA ASN A 148 17.16 3.52 -21.33
C ASN A 148 17.39 4.54 -20.21
N GLU A 149 16.37 5.28 -19.80
CA GLU A 149 16.40 6.11 -18.59
C GLU A 149 16.27 5.22 -17.34
N GLN A 150 16.81 5.69 -16.22
CA GLN A 150 16.69 4.99 -14.93
C GLN A 150 15.73 5.73 -14.00
N ALA A 151 14.92 4.95 -13.27
CA ALA A 151 14.08 5.47 -12.21
C ALA A 151 14.17 4.56 -10.98
N THR A 152 14.46 5.16 -9.82
CA THR A 152 14.65 4.42 -8.57
C THR A 152 13.44 4.58 -7.66
N TYR A 153 12.98 3.46 -7.09
CA TYR A 153 11.85 3.42 -6.18
C TYR A 153 12.20 2.64 -4.91
N LEU A 154 11.70 3.11 -3.77
CA LEU A 154 11.69 2.36 -2.52
C LEU A 154 10.31 1.76 -2.30
N PHE A 155 10.23 0.43 -2.31
CA PHE A 155 9.03 -0.30 -1.91
C PHE A 155 9.03 -0.47 -0.41
N MET A 156 7.90 -0.14 0.22
CA MET A 156 7.66 -0.28 1.65
C MET A 156 6.49 -1.24 1.86
N LEU A 157 6.70 -2.28 2.66
CA LEU A 157 5.74 -3.32 2.93
C LEU A 157 5.53 -3.47 4.43
N ALA A 158 4.31 -3.84 4.81
CA ALA A 158 3.99 -4.23 6.18
C ALA A 158 3.25 -5.57 6.20
N ARG A 159 3.58 -6.40 7.19
CA ARG A 159 2.81 -7.60 7.52
C ARG A 159 1.59 -7.18 8.31
N GLN A 160 0.41 -7.49 7.77
CA GLN A 160 -0.85 -7.09 8.40
C GLN A 160 -1.09 -7.89 9.68
N THR A 161 -1.52 -7.23 10.76
CA THR A 161 -1.70 -7.86 12.07
C THR A 161 -3.15 -8.25 12.38
N ARG A 162 -4.11 -7.74 11.60
CA ARG A 162 -5.55 -7.90 11.83
C ARG A 162 -6.35 -7.91 10.53
N GLY A 163 -7.63 -8.23 10.63
CA GLY A 163 -8.58 -8.24 9.51
C GLY A 163 -8.37 -9.39 8.55
N TYR A 164 -9.03 -9.32 7.38
CA TYR A 164 -9.01 -10.37 6.36
C TYR A 164 -7.60 -10.71 5.87
N TYR A 165 -6.73 -9.71 5.77
CA TYR A 165 -5.35 -9.88 5.31
C TYR A 165 -4.35 -10.19 6.43
N LYS A 166 -4.80 -10.53 7.65
CA LYS A 166 -3.91 -10.88 8.76
C LYS A 166 -2.83 -11.89 8.32
N ASP A 167 -1.60 -11.61 8.70
CA ASP A 167 -0.36 -12.33 8.38
C ASP A 167 0.15 -12.20 6.93
N CYS A 168 -0.59 -11.54 6.02
CA CYS A 168 -0.11 -11.25 4.66
C CYS A 168 0.86 -10.07 4.66
N TRP A 169 1.91 -10.16 3.83
CA TRP A 169 2.72 -9.00 3.45
C TRP A 169 1.99 -8.20 2.36
N MET A 170 1.91 -6.88 2.54
CA MET A 170 1.24 -5.98 1.60
C MET A 170 2.02 -4.67 1.46
N THR A 171 1.92 -4.03 0.29
CA THR A 171 2.58 -2.75 0.02
C THR A 171 1.88 -1.64 0.79
N VAL A 172 2.62 -0.92 1.62
CA VAL A 172 2.11 0.25 2.33
C VAL A 172 2.43 1.56 1.61
N GLY A 173 3.47 1.56 0.76
CA GLY A 173 3.78 2.67 -0.13
C GLY A 173 4.94 2.36 -1.07
N VAL A 174 5.04 3.17 -2.12
CA VAL A 174 6.16 3.20 -3.05
C VAL A 174 6.53 4.65 -3.23
N VAL A 175 7.80 5.00 -3.02
CA VAL A 175 8.29 6.37 -3.21
C VAL A 175 9.34 6.39 -4.30
N ARG A 176 9.21 7.34 -5.24
CA ARG A 176 10.28 7.62 -6.20
C ARG A 176 11.40 8.35 -5.47
N LEU A 177 12.61 7.83 -5.60
CA LEU A 177 13.80 8.52 -5.12
C LEU A 177 14.28 9.45 -6.24
N GLY A 178 14.47 10.73 -5.90
CA GLY A 178 15.07 11.71 -6.81
C GLY A 178 16.53 11.35 -7.13
N ASP A 179 17.05 11.94 -8.20
CA ASP A 179 18.45 11.79 -8.61
C ASP A 179 19.44 12.57 -7.74
N ASP A 180 19.05 12.99 -6.54
CA ASP A 180 19.95 13.54 -5.52
C ASP A 180 20.83 12.43 -4.96
N ARG A 181 21.73 11.92 -5.81
CA ARG A 181 22.89 11.17 -5.36
C ARG A 181 23.69 12.16 -4.51
N PRO A 182 23.89 11.94 -3.19
CA PRO A 182 25.00 12.60 -2.55
C PRO A 182 26.25 12.12 -3.30
N VAL A 183 26.89 13.05 -4.01
CA VAL A 183 28.21 12.84 -4.56
C VAL A 183 29.11 12.70 -3.33
N TYR A 184 29.32 11.46 -2.86
CA TYR A 184 30.47 11.17 -2.04
C TYR A 184 31.67 11.36 -2.98
N GLY A 185 32.23 12.56 -2.96
CA GLY A 185 33.50 12.85 -3.61
C GLY A 185 34.52 11.84 -3.09
N VAL A 186 35.10 11.11 -4.04
CA VAL A 186 36.29 10.28 -3.81
C VAL A 186 37.50 11.20 -3.87
#